data_AF-A0A497HWP5-F1
#
_entry.id   AF-A0A497HWP5-F1
#
_cell.length_a   1.000
_cell.length_b   1.000
_cell.length_c   1.000
_cell.angle_alpha   90.00
_cell.angle_beta   90.00
_cell.angle_gamma   90.00
#
_symmetry.space_group_name_H-M   'P 1'
#
loop_
_entity.id
_entity.type
_entity.pdbx_description
1 polymer ?
#
loop_
_entity_poly.entity_id
_entity_poly.type
_entity_poly.pdbx_seq_one_letter_code
_entity_poly.pdbx_strand_id
1 'polypeptide(L)'
;MEIKLMSITPDAEKLIETVGRVAYQSFDKQTEGSEKKFIKMLIKRGHESVLEHAHATVRIKGVSRALTHQLVRHRLCSFTQKSQRWVSESDFNYVIPNSIRSNSETYTVYISLMNTIRDTYDALVNFFGIPKEDARFILPNATNTEIVITANFREWRYILKLRGARPAQWEIRRLAIKILELLKEHAPTVFGDLVVNKEKEVIEVKTY
;
A
#
# COMPACT_ATOMS: atom_id res chain seq x y z
N MET A 1 7.91 4.12 8.08
CA MET A 1 7.07 3.21 7.28
C MET A 1 7.68 1.82 7.26
N GLU A 2 7.00 0.88 7.93
CA GLU A 2 7.29 -0.55 8.00
C GLU A 2 6.24 -1.29 7.17
N ILE A 3 6.66 -2.25 6.34
CA ILE A 3 5.79 -3.02 5.44
C ILE A 3 6.12 -4.49 5.62
N LYS A 4 5.10 -5.32 5.83
CA LYS A 4 5.25 -6.76 6.03
C LYS A 4 4.25 -7.52 5.17
N LEU A 5 4.72 -8.49 4.40
CA LEU A 5 3.85 -9.48 3.75
C LEU A 5 3.27 -10.39 4.84
N MET A 6 1.95 -10.44 4.93
CA MET A 6 1.23 -11.29 5.88
C MET A 6 0.87 -12.65 5.27
N SER A 7 0.47 -12.64 4.00
CA SER A 7 0.09 -13.83 3.25
C SER A 7 0.15 -13.55 1.76
N ILE A 8 0.44 -14.58 0.98
CA ILE A 8 0.34 -14.59 -0.48
C ILE A 8 -0.13 -15.96 -0.94
N THR A 9 -0.85 -16.02 -2.05
CA THR A 9 -1.25 -17.30 -2.65
C THR A 9 -0.02 -18.17 -2.92
N PRO A 10 0.07 -19.40 -2.36
CA PRO A 10 1.16 -20.32 -2.66
C PRO A 10 1.21 -20.65 -4.15
N ASP A 11 2.41 -20.76 -4.72
CA ASP A 11 2.63 -21.06 -6.15
C ASP A 11 1.79 -20.18 -7.10
N ALA A 12 1.57 -18.90 -6.75
CA ALA A 12 0.64 -18.00 -7.43
C ALA A 12 0.79 -17.96 -8.96
N GLU A 13 2.03 -17.95 -9.48
CA GLU A 13 2.27 -17.91 -10.93
C GLU A 13 1.82 -19.21 -11.63
N LYS A 14 2.07 -20.37 -11.01
CA LYS A 14 1.59 -21.67 -11.51
C LYS A 14 0.07 -21.75 -11.44
N LEU A 15 -0.53 -21.23 -10.35
CA LEU A 15 -1.99 -21.17 -10.23
C LEU A 15 -2.58 -20.34 -11.38
N ILE A 16 -2.04 -19.15 -11.65
CA ILE A 16 -2.48 -18.26 -12.73
C ILE A 16 -2.43 -18.96 -14.10
N GLU A 17 -1.36 -19.70 -14.37
CA GLU A 17 -1.29 -20.50 -15.60
C GLU A 17 -2.37 -21.58 -15.63
N THR A 18 -2.50 -22.36 -14.55
CA THR A 18 -3.45 -23.48 -14.44
C THR A 18 -4.88 -23.00 -14.71
N VAL A 19 -5.31 -21.92 -14.05
CA VAL A 19 -6.66 -21.36 -14.21
C VAL A 19 -6.85 -20.71 -15.58
N GLY A 20 -5.82 -20.04 -16.13
CA GLY A 20 -5.90 -19.47 -17.47
C GLY A 20 -6.05 -20.52 -18.57
N ARG A 21 -5.48 -21.72 -18.38
CA ARG A 21 -5.58 -22.83 -19.33
C ARG A 21 -6.96 -23.48 -19.36
N VAL A 22 -7.79 -23.33 -18.32
CA VAL A 22 -9.19 -23.80 -18.29
C VAL A 22 -9.99 -23.22 -19.45
N ALA A 23 -9.80 -21.94 -19.78
CA ALA A 23 -10.55 -21.26 -20.84
C ALA A 23 -10.34 -21.88 -22.23
N TYR A 24 -9.21 -22.55 -22.46
CA TYR A 24 -8.85 -23.15 -23.75
C TYR A 24 -8.52 -24.64 -23.67
N GLN A 25 -8.78 -25.28 -22.51
CA GLN A 25 -8.50 -26.69 -22.23
C GLN A 25 -7.07 -27.14 -22.66
N SER A 26 -6.08 -26.26 -22.45
CA SER A 26 -4.71 -26.43 -22.99
C SER A 26 -3.70 -26.88 -21.93
N PHE A 27 -4.12 -27.83 -21.08
CA PHE A 27 -3.32 -28.34 -19.96
C PHE A 27 -2.08 -29.12 -20.41
N ASP A 28 -2.12 -29.72 -21.60
CA ASP A 28 -1.01 -30.41 -22.26
C ASP A 28 0.23 -29.51 -22.45
N LYS A 29 0.02 -28.19 -22.49
CA LYS A 29 1.09 -27.20 -22.68
C LYS A 29 1.62 -26.63 -21.35
N GLN A 30 1.17 -27.11 -20.20
CA GLN A 30 1.65 -26.70 -18.89
C GLN A 30 2.87 -27.54 -18.51
N THR A 31 4.04 -26.92 -18.53
CA THR A 31 5.33 -27.55 -18.21
C THR A 31 6.02 -26.77 -17.10
N GLU A 32 7.10 -27.31 -16.54
CA GLU A 32 7.89 -26.53 -15.59
C GLU A 32 8.41 -25.23 -16.23
N GLY A 33 8.12 -24.08 -15.62
CA GLY A 33 8.55 -22.76 -16.09
C GLY A 33 7.70 -22.14 -17.19
N SER A 34 6.65 -22.81 -17.68
CA SER A 34 5.77 -22.25 -18.72
C SER A 34 4.98 -21.04 -18.25
N GLU A 35 4.74 -20.91 -16.93
CA GLU A 35 3.97 -19.83 -16.32
C GLU A 35 4.56 -18.47 -16.66
N LYS A 36 5.88 -18.39 -16.78
CA LYS A 36 6.60 -17.15 -17.11
C LYS A 36 6.22 -16.60 -18.47
N LYS A 37 6.20 -17.46 -19.50
CA LYS A 37 5.83 -17.08 -20.87
C LYS A 37 4.32 -16.82 -20.95
N PHE A 38 3.54 -17.64 -20.26
CA PHE A 38 2.08 -17.55 -20.24
C PHE A 38 1.60 -16.22 -19.64
N ILE A 39 2.07 -15.87 -18.44
CA ILE A 39 1.70 -14.63 -17.74
C ILE A 39 2.10 -13.39 -18.55
N LYS A 40 3.32 -13.36 -19.13
CA LYS A 40 3.75 -12.25 -20.00
C LYS A 40 2.83 -12.07 -21.20
N MET A 41 2.41 -13.17 -21.82
CA MET A 41 1.45 -13.16 -22.92
C MET A 41 0.09 -12.62 -22.48
N LEU A 42 -0.43 -13.03 -21.31
CA LEU A 42 -1.68 -12.52 -20.77
C LEU A 42 -1.63 -11.01 -20.54
N ILE A 43 -0.57 -10.51 -19.90
CA ILE A 43 -0.37 -9.08 -19.64
C ILE A 43 -0.29 -8.31 -20.97
N LYS A 44 0.51 -8.79 -21.93
CA LYS A 44 0.66 -8.14 -23.25
C LYS A 44 -0.66 -8.06 -24.03
N ARG A 45 -1.55 -9.04 -23.88
CA ARG A 45 -2.87 -9.06 -24.53
C ARG A 45 -3.96 -8.36 -23.72
N GLY A 46 -3.67 -7.86 -22.52
CA GLY A 46 -4.66 -7.25 -21.63
C GLY A 46 -5.62 -8.25 -20.98
N HIS A 47 -5.32 -9.55 -21.03
CA HIS A 47 -6.11 -10.62 -20.41
C HIS A 47 -5.80 -10.72 -18.89
N GLU A 48 -5.84 -9.59 -18.19
CA GLU A 48 -5.40 -9.49 -16.78
C GLU A 48 -6.42 -10.06 -15.78
N SER A 49 -7.64 -10.43 -16.20
CA SER A 49 -8.64 -11.04 -15.29
C SER A 49 -8.15 -12.35 -14.67
N VAL A 50 -7.32 -13.12 -15.37
CA VAL A 50 -6.72 -14.36 -14.86
C VAL A 50 -5.82 -14.10 -13.64
N LEU A 51 -5.23 -12.90 -13.53
CA LEU A 51 -4.40 -12.50 -12.39
C LEU A 51 -5.23 -12.32 -11.11
N GLU A 52 -6.55 -12.23 -11.20
CA GLU A 52 -7.43 -12.05 -10.04
C GLU A 52 -7.50 -13.29 -9.13
N HIS A 53 -7.06 -14.47 -9.62
CA HIS A 53 -7.08 -15.70 -8.83
C HIS A 53 -5.97 -15.78 -7.76
N ALA A 54 -4.94 -14.93 -7.86
CA ALA A 54 -3.86 -14.84 -6.87
C ALA A 54 -3.97 -13.56 -6.04
N HIS A 55 -3.69 -13.65 -4.74
CA HIS A 55 -3.91 -12.59 -3.76
C HIS A 55 -2.67 -12.38 -2.89
N ALA A 56 -2.51 -11.15 -2.39
CA ALA A 56 -1.53 -10.83 -1.35
C ALA A 56 -2.15 -9.93 -0.27
N THR A 57 -1.75 -10.18 0.98
CA THR A 57 -2.13 -9.39 2.16
C THR A 57 -0.89 -8.72 2.72
N VAL A 58 -0.93 -7.40 2.86
CA VAL A 58 0.20 -6.59 3.33
C VAL A 58 -0.21 -5.76 4.55
N ARG A 59 0.60 -5.80 5.60
CA ARG A 59 0.49 -4.94 6.79
C ARG A 59 1.42 -3.75 6.63
N ILE A 60 0.89 -2.54 6.85
CA ILE A 60 1.58 -1.27 6.66
C ILE A 60 1.49 -0.46 7.96
N LYS A 61 2.64 -0.01 8.48
CA LYS A 61 2.74 0.76 9.73
C LYS A 61 3.57 2.03 9.56
N GLY A 62 3.29 3.04 10.38
CA GLY A 62 4.05 4.28 10.41
C GLY A 62 3.90 5.07 9.11
N VAL A 63 2.64 5.18 8.67
CA VAL A 63 2.16 5.99 7.54
C VAL A 63 1.08 6.95 8.03
N SER A 64 0.89 8.06 7.34
CA SER A 64 -0.08 9.07 7.74
C SER A 64 -1.54 8.64 7.49
N ARG A 65 -2.47 9.25 8.23
CA ARG A 65 -3.90 9.16 7.91
C ARG A 65 -4.20 9.68 6.50
N ALA A 66 -3.54 10.76 6.05
CA ALA A 66 -3.67 11.28 4.70
C ALA A 66 -3.32 10.27 3.60
N LEU A 67 -2.26 9.47 3.81
CA LEU A 67 -1.91 8.38 2.90
C LEU A 67 -3.03 7.34 2.87
N THR A 68 -3.49 6.90 4.04
CA THR A 68 -4.50 5.82 4.08
C THR A 68 -5.82 6.25 3.49
N HIS A 69 -6.18 7.54 3.61
CA HIS A 69 -7.39 8.08 3.01
C HIS A 69 -7.34 8.06 1.46
N GLN A 70 -6.15 8.09 0.85
CA GLN A 70 -5.98 7.84 -0.59
C GLN A 70 -5.97 6.34 -0.93
N LEU A 71 -5.38 5.52 -0.06
CA LEU A 71 -5.25 4.08 -0.25
C LEU A 71 -6.62 3.38 -0.24
N VAL A 72 -7.49 3.72 0.70
CA VAL A 72 -8.83 3.11 0.82
C VAL A 72 -9.81 3.50 -0.28
N ARG A 73 -9.39 4.36 -1.22
CA ARG A 73 -10.18 4.69 -2.44
C ARG A 73 -10.12 3.59 -3.49
N HIS A 74 -9.20 2.64 -3.34
CA HIS A 74 -9.12 1.42 -4.15
C HIS A 74 -10.13 0.40 -3.63
N ARG A 75 -11.19 0.15 -4.40
CA ARG A 75 -12.41 -0.52 -3.91
C ARG A 75 -12.36 -2.04 -4.03
N LEU A 76 -11.51 -2.60 -4.88
CA LEU A 76 -11.36 -4.05 -5.04
C LEU A 76 -10.34 -4.61 -4.04
N CYS A 77 -10.44 -4.14 -2.81
CA CYS A 77 -9.53 -4.42 -1.71
C CYS A 77 -10.31 -4.68 -0.43
N SER A 78 -9.72 -5.44 0.49
CA SER A 78 -10.19 -5.57 1.87
C SER A 78 -9.24 -4.83 2.80
N PHE A 79 -9.78 -4.07 3.76
CA PHE A 79 -8.99 -3.26 4.68
C PHE A 79 -9.31 -3.56 6.15
N THR A 80 -8.30 -3.50 7.00
CA THR A 80 -8.46 -3.40 8.45
C THR A 80 -7.49 -2.37 8.98
N GLN A 81 -7.99 -1.32 9.63
CA GLN A 81 -7.19 -0.17 10.03
C GLN A 81 -7.31 0.09 11.53
N LYS A 82 -6.19 0.54 12.15
CA LYS A 82 -6.17 1.03 13.53
C LYS A 82 -7.28 2.08 13.73
N SER A 83 -8.20 1.79 14.63
CA SER A 83 -9.35 2.66 14.92
C SER A 83 -8.98 3.69 15.97
N GLN A 84 -9.07 4.97 15.60
CA GLN A 84 -8.97 6.10 16.54
C GLN A 84 -10.22 6.25 17.43
N ARG A 85 -11.25 5.41 17.26
CA ARG A 85 -12.40 5.35 18.19
C ARG A 85 -12.07 4.51 19.43
N TRP A 86 -11.20 3.52 19.27
CA TRP A 86 -10.94 2.50 20.30
C TRP A 86 -9.53 2.61 20.88
N VAL A 87 -8.53 2.79 20.01
CA VAL A 87 -7.13 2.89 20.42
C VAL A 87 -6.84 4.33 20.85
N SER A 88 -6.19 4.49 22.01
CA SER A 88 -5.76 5.81 22.46
C SER A 88 -4.68 6.37 21.53
N GLU A 89 -4.74 7.68 21.32
CA GLU A 89 -3.75 8.45 20.57
C GLU A 89 -3.05 9.50 21.46
N SER A 90 -3.05 9.32 22.79
CA SER A 90 -2.37 10.22 23.75
C SER A 90 -0.90 10.48 23.39
N ASP A 91 -0.18 9.45 22.95
CA ASP A 91 1.19 9.56 22.45
C ASP A 91 1.27 9.20 20.97
N PHE A 92 0.44 9.84 20.15
CA PHE A 92 0.46 9.56 18.72
C PHE A 92 1.78 9.98 18.08
N ASN A 93 2.25 9.13 17.18
CA ASN A 93 3.36 9.45 16.26
C ASN A 93 2.81 10.09 14.99
N TYR A 94 3.66 10.75 14.21
CA TYR A 94 3.22 11.42 12.97
C TYR A 94 4.29 11.41 11.88
N VAL A 95 3.84 11.61 10.64
CA VAL A 95 4.70 11.76 9.46
C VAL A 95 5.03 13.23 9.25
N ILE A 96 6.33 13.55 9.14
CA ILE A 96 6.80 14.90 8.84
C ILE A 96 7.19 14.97 7.35
N PRO A 97 6.54 15.81 6.53
CA PRO A 97 6.95 16.03 5.14
C PRO A 97 8.38 16.56 5.04
N ASN A 98 9.12 16.13 4.02
CA ASN A 98 10.51 16.58 3.81
C ASN A 98 10.62 18.11 3.67
N SER A 99 9.64 18.76 3.03
CA SER A 99 9.60 20.23 2.89
C SER A 99 9.53 20.96 4.24
N ILE A 100 9.02 20.31 5.29
CA ILE A 100 9.03 20.84 6.66
C ILE A 100 10.32 20.42 7.36
N ARG A 101 10.76 19.16 7.21
CA ARG A 101 11.96 18.63 7.88
C ARG A 101 13.25 19.35 7.46
N SER A 102 13.34 19.81 6.21
CA SER A 102 14.58 20.39 5.66
C SER A 102 14.88 21.82 6.11
N ASN A 103 14.00 22.47 6.87
CA ASN A 103 14.21 23.81 7.40
C ASN A 103 13.96 23.80 8.92
N SER A 104 14.92 24.31 9.70
CA SER A 104 14.88 24.25 11.16
C SER A 104 13.74 25.06 11.78
N GLU A 105 13.38 26.19 11.19
CA GLU A 105 12.29 27.05 11.67
C GLU A 105 10.93 26.38 11.44
N THR A 106 10.68 25.89 10.22
CA THR A 106 9.42 25.19 9.90
C THR A 106 9.29 23.88 10.67
N TYR A 107 10.40 23.16 10.86
CA TYR A 107 10.44 21.98 11.72
C TYR A 107 10.05 22.31 13.16
N THR A 108 10.62 23.38 13.74
CA THR A 108 10.33 23.80 15.12
C THR A 108 8.86 24.17 15.30
N VAL A 109 8.30 24.97 14.38
CA VAL A 109 6.88 25.33 14.38
C VAL A 109 5.99 24.09 14.33
N TYR A 110 6.33 23.13 13.47
CA TYR A 110 5.57 21.89 13.30
C TYR A 110 5.60 21.01 14.55
N ILE A 111 6.78 20.79 15.14
CA ILE A 111 6.93 19.97 16.36
C ILE A 111 6.19 20.62 17.53
N SER A 112 6.28 21.94 17.68
CA SER A 112 5.56 22.70 18.71
C SER A 112 4.05 22.46 18.61
N LEU A 113 3.47 22.63 17.42
CA LEU A 113 2.05 22.35 17.19
C LEU A 113 1.67 20.89 17.51
N MET A 114 2.50 19.93 17.11
CA MET A 114 2.23 18.51 17.37
C MET A 114 2.22 18.18 18.86
N ASN A 115 3.11 18.79 19.65
CA ASN A 115 3.11 18.63 21.10
C ASN A 115 1.86 19.24 21.72
N THR A 116 1.47 20.46 21.30
CA THR A 116 0.20 21.07 21.75
C THR A 116 -0.99 20.18 21.47
N ILE A 117 -1.05 19.54 20.30
CA ILE A 117 -2.15 18.62 19.95
C ILE A 117 -2.14 17.37 20.86
N ARG A 118 -0.97 16.79 21.15
CA ARG A 118 -0.84 15.64 22.07
C ARG A 118 -1.36 16.00 23.45
N ASP A 119 -0.86 17.09 24.03
CA ASP A 119 -1.25 17.55 25.36
C ASP A 119 -2.75 17.84 25.42
N THR A 120 -3.29 18.48 24.36
CA THR A 120 -4.72 18.77 24.27
C THR A 120 -5.55 17.48 24.15
N TYR A 121 -5.14 16.52 23.31
CA TYR A 121 -5.84 15.25 23.17
C TYR A 121 -5.84 14.46 24.48
N ASP A 122 -4.70 14.41 25.16
CA ASP A 122 -4.56 13.74 26.44
C ASP A 122 -5.44 14.37 27.51
N ALA A 123 -5.46 15.70 27.61
CA ALA A 123 -6.35 16.42 28.51
C ALA A 123 -7.83 16.13 28.21
N LEU A 124 -8.26 16.20 26.93
CA LEU A 124 -9.65 15.90 26.55
C LEU A 124 -10.06 14.50 27.00
N VAL A 125 -9.24 13.48 26.77
CA VAL A 125 -9.58 12.09 27.08
C VAL A 125 -9.46 11.79 28.57
N ASN A 126 -8.31 12.09 29.17
CA ASN A 126 -7.96 11.62 30.52
C ASN A 126 -8.40 12.57 31.63
N PHE A 127 -8.42 13.88 31.38
CA PHE A 127 -8.82 14.87 32.39
C PHE A 127 -10.29 15.25 32.28
N PHE A 128 -10.78 15.49 31.06
CA PHE A 128 -12.18 15.90 30.82
C PHE A 128 -13.13 14.73 30.52
N GLY A 129 -12.62 13.50 30.37
CA GLY A 129 -13.44 12.31 30.14
C GLY A 129 -14.16 12.29 28.78
N ILE A 130 -13.67 13.05 27.79
CA ILE A 130 -14.25 13.09 26.45
C ILE A 130 -13.99 11.75 25.75
N PRO A 131 -15.01 11.13 25.12
CA PRO A 131 -14.81 9.91 24.35
C PRO A 131 -13.74 10.07 23.27
N LYS A 132 -12.90 9.04 23.10
CA LYS A 132 -11.81 9.02 22.10
C LYS A 132 -12.32 9.33 20.68
N GLU A 133 -13.54 8.91 20.35
CA GLU A 133 -14.13 9.14 19.03
C GLU A 133 -14.50 10.59 18.74
N ASP A 134 -14.63 11.42 19.77
CA ASP A 134 -14.85 12.86 19.67
C ASP A 134 -13.54 13.62 19.83
N ALA A 135 -12.72 13.26 20.83
CA ALA A 135 -11.41 13.87 21.06
C ALA A 135 -10.50 13.76 19.83
N ARG A 136 -10.61 12.69 19.03
CA ARG A 136 -9.80 12.51 17.80
C ARG A 136 -9.99 13.59 16.73
N PHE A 137 -11.02 14.43 16.81
CA PHE A 137 -11.28 15.47 15.80
C PHE A 137 -10.16 16.52 15.71
N ILE A 138 -9.33 16.65 16.75
CA ILE A 138 -8.15 17.51 16.71
C ILE A 138 -6.91 16.84 16.12
N LEU A 139 -6.94 15.51 15.90
CA LEU A 139 -5.78 14.78 15.40
C LEU A 139 -5.50 15.14 13.93
N PRO A 140 -4.24 15.47 13.60
CA PRO A 140 -3.89 15.93 12.27
C PRO A 140 -3.87 14.77 11.27
N ASN A 141 -4.00 15.11 9.99
CA ASN A 141 -3.79 14.19 8.87
C ASN A 141 -2.44 13.45 8.91
N ALA A 142 -1.45 14.03 9.56
CA ALA A 142 -0.11 13.47 9.72
C ALA A 142 -0.05 12.32 10.73
N THR A 143 -1.05 12.12 11.59
CA THR A 143 -1.06 11.06 12.61
C THR A 143 -0.79 9.70 11.98
N ASN A 144 0.17 8.99 12.56
CA ASN A 144 0.55 7.66 12.14
C ASN A 144 -0.60 6.69 12.38
N THR A 145 -0.76 5.79 11.43
CA THR A 145 -1.72 4.71 11.51
C THR A 145 -1.08 3.40 11.07
N GLU A 146 -1.87 2.35 11.21
CA GLU A 146 -1.55 1.00 10.78
C GLU A 146 -2.75 0.46 10.01
N ILE A 147 -2.49 -0.16 8.86
CA ILE A 147 -3.52 -0.73 8.00
C ILE A 147 -3.05 -2.05 7.40
N VAL A 148 -3.93 -3.03 7.37
CA VAL A 148 -3.80 -4.25 6.58
C VAL A 148 -4.65 -4.07 5.33
N ILE A 149 -4.08 -4.40 4.17
CA ILE A 149 -4.73 -4.39 2.87
C ILE A 149 -4.58 -5.78 2.24
N THR A 150 -5.68 -6.33 1.72
CA THR A 150 -5.68 -7.53 0.89
C THR A 150 -6.23 -7.18 -0.48
N ALA A 151 -5.55 -7.61 -1.54
CA ALA A 151 -6.01 -7.44 -2.91
C ALA A 151 -5.52 -8.60 -3.79
N ASN A 152 -6.21 -8.82 -4.91
CA ASN A 152 -5.75 -9.74 -5.95
C ASN A 152 -4.62 -9.11 -6.78
N PHE A 153 -3.88 -9.90 -7.57
CA PHE A 153 -2.72 -9.40 -8.30
C PHE A 153 -3.07 -8.39 -9.39
N ARG A 154 -4.25 -8.48 -10.01
CA ARG A 154 -4.72 -7.45 -10.96
C ARG A 154 -4.90 -6.10 -10.26
N GLU A 155 -5.56 -6.09 -9.11
CA GLU A 155 -5.77 -4.87 -8.33
C GLU A 155 -4.43 -4.33 -7.78
N TRP A 156 -3.53 -5.20 -7.31
CA TRP A 156 -2.18 -4.78 -6.93
C TRP A 156 -1.46 -4.09 -8.09
N ARG A 157 -1.49 -4.66 -9.30
CA ARG A 157 -0.94 -4.00 -10.50
C ARG A 157 -1.58 -2.63 -10.74
N TYR A 158 -2.89 -2.51 -10.61
CA TYR A 158 -3.60 -1.23 -10.76
C TYR A 158 -3.15 -0.19 -9.74
N ILE A 159 -3.12 -0.55 -8.45
CA ILE A 159 -2.67 0.31 -7.35
C ILE A 159 -1.24 0.78 -7.60
N LEU A 160 -0.34 -0.14 -7.95
CA LEU A 160 1.07 0.15 -8.17
C LEU A 160 1.29 1.08 -9.36
N LYS A 161 0.59 0.85 -10.49
CA LYS A 161 0.62 1.75 -11.65
C LYS A 161 0.13 3.15 -11.30
N LEU A 162 -1.03 3.26 -10.62
CA LEU A 162 -1.64 4.56 -10.32
C LEU A 162 -0.87 5.32 -9.22
N ARG A 163 -0.53 4.64 -8.13
CA ARG A 163 0.09 5.26 -6.95
C ARG A 163 1.60 5.37 -7.06
N GLY A 164 2.23 4.55 -7.89
CA GLY A 164 3.65 4.68 -8.24
C GLY A 164 3.95 5.79 -9.25
N ALA A 165 2.94 6.35 -9.92
CA ALA A 165 3.13 7.38 -10.94
C ALA A 165 3.54 8.74 -10.35
N ARG A 166 4.23 9.56 -11.16
CA ARG A 166 4.71 10.90 -10.79
C ARG A 166 3.64 11.81 -10.16
N PRO A 167 2.38 11.87 -10.65
CA PRO A 167 1.35 12.74 -10.06
C PRO A 167 0.88 12.31 -8.67
N ALA A 168 1.16 11.09 -8.24
CA ALA A 168 0.77 10.63 -6.91
C ALA A 168 1.56 11.36 -5.81
N GLN A 169 0.89 11.61 -4.68
CA GLN A 169 1.52 12.20 -3.50
C GLN A 169 2.74 11.35 -3.09
N TRP A 170 3.83 12.02 -2.72
CA TRP A 170 5.12 11.40 -2.43
C TRP A 170 5.04 10.22 -1.43
N GLU A 171 4.20 10.30 -0.40
CA GLU A 171 4.13 9.27 0.65
C GLU A 171 3.52 7.97 0.10
N ILE A 172 2.37 8.05 -0.58
CA ILE A 172 1.71 6.88 -1.17
C ILE A 172 2.52 6.32 -2.36
N ARG A 173 3.29 7.18 -3.03
CA ARG A 173 4.23 6.75 -4.07
C ARG A 173 5.38 5.92 -3.53
N ARG A 174 5.99 6.34 -2.42
CA ARG A 174 7.01 5.55 -1.71
C ARG A 174 6.43 4.24 -1.19
N LEU A 175 5.20 4.24 -0.68
CA LEU A 175 4.50 3.01 -0.30
C LEU A 175 4.35 2.06 -1.49
N ALA A 176 3.88 2.55 -2.64
CA ALA A 176 3.72 1.74 -3.84
C ALA A 176 5.04 1.13 -4.31
N ILE A 177 6.14 1.89 -4.31
CA ILE A 177 7.47 1.37 -4.68
C ILE A 177 7.89 0.22 -3.78
N LYS A 178 7.79 0.38 -2.45
CA LYS A 178 8.16 -0.68 -1.51
C LYS A 178 7.27 -1.91 -1.62
N ILE A 179 5.97 -1.74 -1.89
CA ILE A 179 5.06 -2.87 -2.13
C ILE A 179 5.43 -3.58 -3.44
N LEU A 180 5.79 -2.86 -4.50
CA LEU A 180 6.24 -3.46 -5.75
C LEU A 180 7.50 -4.31 -5.55
N GLU A 181 8.48 -3.79 -4.82
CA GLU A 181 9.71 -4.51 -4.49
C GLU A 181 9.39 -5.81 -3.75
N LEU A 182 8.56 -5.73 -2.70
CA LEU A 182 8.10 -6.89 -1.93
C LEU A 182 7.36 -7.92 -2.78
N LEU A 183 6.41 -7.50 -3.63
CA LEU A 183 5.62 -8.42 -4.45
C LEU A 183 6.45 -9.08 -5.56
N LYS A 184 7.48 -8.41 -6.07
CA LYS A 184 8.41 -8.98 -7.05
C LYS A 184 9.25 -10.13 -6.50
N GLU A 185 9.54 -10.13 -5.20
CA GLU A 185 10.25 -11.24 -4.57
C GLU A 185 9.45 -12.55 -4.64
N HIS A 186 8.11 -12.47 -4.72
CA HIS A 186 7.22 -13.62 -4.69
C HIS A 186 6.51 -13.93 -6.02
N ALA A 187 6.27 -12.94 -6.87
CA ALA A 187 5.63 -13.11 -8.19
C ALA A 187 6.34 -12.26 -9.26
N PRO A 188 7.62 -12.58 -9.57
CA PRO A 188 8.48 -11.75 -10.40
C PRO A 188 7.99 -11.60 -11.84
N THR A 189 7.26 -12.57 -12.39
CA THR A 189 6.70 -12.49 -13.73
C THR A 189 5.48 -11.58 -13.76
N VAL A 190 4.58 -11.71 -12.77
CA VAL A 190 3.35 -10.92 -12.68
C VAL A 190 3.63 -9.43 -12.54
N PHE A 191 4.67 -9.05 -11.80
CA PHE A 191 5.02 -7.66 -11.54
C PHE A 191 6.26 -7.19 -12.32
N GLY A 192 6.81 -8.03 -13.21
CA GLY A 192 8.12 -7.84 -13.83
C GLY A 192 8.22 -6.63 -14.77
N ASP A 193 7.12 -6.27 -15.44
CA ASP A 193 6.98 -5.11 -16.33
C ASP A 193 6.94 -3.78 -15.58
N LEU A 194 6.56 -3.78 -14.30
CA LEU A 194 6.56 -2.58 -13.46
C LEU A 194 7.98 -2.33 -12.94
N VAL A 195 8.64 -1.24 -13.32
CA VAL A 195 10.05 -0.97 -12.98
C VAL A 195 10.17 0.29 -12.14
N VAL A 196 10.96 0.21 -11.07
CA VAL A 196 11.24 1.35 -10.20
C VAL A 196 12.33 2.21 -10.84
N ASN A 197 11.99 3.46 -11.15
CA ASN A 197 12.97 4.50 -11.46
C ASN A 197 13.38 5.17 -10.15
N LYS A 198 14.56 4.80 -9.63
CA LYS A 198 15.05 5.24 -8.31
C LYS A 198 15.31 6.75 -8.24
N GLU A 199 15.81 7.35 -9.32
CA GLU A 199 16.11 8.79 -9.37
C GLU A 199 14.85 9.64 -9.29
N LYS A 200 13.80 9.23 -10.00
CA LYS A 200 12.52 9.95 -10.03
C LYS A 200 11.56 9.55 -8.89
N GLU A 201 11.90 8.51 -8.12
CA GLU A 201 11.00 7.85 -7.17
C GLU A 201 9.64 7.52 -7.80
N VAL A 202 9.61 6.87 -8.97
CA VAL A 202 8.37 6.47 -9.67
C VAL A 202 8.40 5.01 -10.13
N ILE A 203 7.22 4.45 -10.41
CA ILE A 203 7.04 3.18 -11.12
C ILE A 203 6.72 3.49 -12.59
N GLU A 204 7.50 2.92 -13.50
CA GLU A 204 7.31 2.98 -14.95
C GLU A 204 6.88 1.59 -15.47
N VAL A 205 6.09 1.54 -16.54
CA VAL A 205 5.67 0.27 -17.16
C VAL A 205 6.55 0.03 -18.40
N LYS A 206 7.27 -1.08 -18.42
CA LYS A 206 8.01 -1.52 -19.62
C LYS A 206 7.07 -2.24 -20.58
N THR A 207 6.97 -1.74 -21.80
CA THR A 207 6.25 -2.42 -22.88
C THR A 207 7.09 -3.59 -23.41
N TYR A 208 6.48 -4.78 -23.53
CA TYR A 208 7.07 -5.97 -24.14
C TYR A 208 6.82 -6.05 -25.65
#